data_AF-A0A2D8S9W0-F1
#
_entry.id   AF-A0A2D8S9W0-F1
#
_cell.length_a   1.000
_cell.length_b   1.000
_cell.length_c   1.000
_cell.angle_alpha   90.00
_cell.angle_beta   90.00
_cell.angle_gamma   90.00
#
_symmetry.space_group_name_H-M   'P 1'
#
loop_
_entity.id
_entity.type
_entity.pdbx_description
1 polymer ?
#
loop_
_entity_poly.entity_id
_entity_poly.type
_entity_poly.pdbx_seq_one_letter_code
_entity_poly.pdbx_strand_id
1 'polypeptide(L)'
;WIGGKNTIQLSNIGLIIACALAVFTTNVTVFWIAGILIGLCSGPNQASSRSLMSRFTPKDKQNEFFGFFAFSGKATAFIGPMLLGILTREFGSQRYGVAIVLVLILAGAYVLHSLDEKAAVDDSKA
;
A
#
# COMPACT_ATOMS: atom_id res chain seq x y z
N TRP A 1 -4.64 -10.05 19.87
CA TRP A 1 -4.35 -10.14 18.42
C TRP A 1 -4.18 -8.72 17.89
N ILE A 2 -3.16 -8.43 17.07
CA ILE A 2 -2.66 -7.06 16.76
C ILE A 2 -3.69 -6.17 16.00
N GLY A 3 -4.69 -6.77 15.37
CA GLY A 3 -5.78 -6.06 14.67
C GLY A 3 -5.43 -5.71 13.21
N GLY A 4 -6.36 -5.91 12.28
CA GLY A 4 -6.11 -5.80 10.84
C GLY A 4 -5.62 -4.43 10.39
N LYS A 5 -6.25 -3.34 10.89
CA LYS A 5 -5.83 -1.96 10.61
C LYS A 5 -4.39 -1.69 11.08
N ASN A 6 -4.05 -2.09 12.30
CA ASN A 6 -2.72 -1.86 12.88
C ASN A 6 -1.63 -2.66 12.15
N THR A 7 -1.93 -3.87 11.69
CA THR A 7 -0.97 -4.65 10.89
C THR A 7 -0.66 -3.94 9.56
N ILE A 8 -1.66 -3.40 8.87
CA ILE A 8 -1.46 -2.65 7.62
C ILE A 8 -0.66 -1.37 7.89
N GLN A 9 -0.97 -0.63 8.96
CA GLN A 9 -0.23 0.58 9.31
C GLN A 9 1.25 0.29 9.66
N LEU A 10 1.51 -0.77 10.41
CA LEU A 10 2.88 -1.20 10.71
C LEU A 10 3.64 -1.60 9.44
N SER A 11 3.00 -2.33 8.53
CA SER A 11 3.57 -2.66 7.23
C SER A 11 3.84 -1.42 6.38
N ASN A 12 2.91 -0.44 6.35
CA ASN A 12 3.11 0.83 5.65
C ASN A 12 4.30 1.61 6.20
N ILE A 13 4.48 1.69 7.52
CA ILE A 13 5.66 2.32 8.12
C ILE A 13 6.95 1.62 7.67
N GLY A 14 6.97 0.28 7.69
CA GLY A 14 8.10 -0.51 7.17
C GLY A 14 8.38 -0.24 5.69
N LEU A 15 7.32 -0.19 4.86
CA LEU A 15 7.42 0.12 3.43
C LEU A 15 7.91 1.55 3.17
N ILE A 16 7.49 2.53 3.98
CA ILE A 16 7.96 3.93 3.91
C ILE A 16 9.45 3.99 4.20
N ILE A 17 9.91 3.35 5.28
CA ILE A 17 11.33 3.31 5.65
C ILE A 17 12.15 2.62 4.54
N ALA A 18 11.68 1.47 4.05
CA ALA A 18 12.38 0.73 3.00
C ALA A 18 12.43 1.50 1.67
N CYS A 19 11.33 2.14 1.26
CA CYS A 19 11.33 3.00 0.06
C CYS A 19 12.23 4.22 0.24
N ALA A 20 12.23 4.88 1.40
CA ALA A 20 13.13 6.00 1.65
C ALA A 20 14.61 5.56 1.54
N LEU A 21 14.96 4.42 2.14
CA LEU A 21 16.30 3.84 2.00
C LEU A 21 16.65 3.57 0.53
N ALA A 22 15.74 3.00 -0.25
CA ALA A 22 15.96 2.74 -1.67
C ALA A 22 16.16 4.02 -2.51
N VAL A 23 15.45 5.10 -2.18
CA VAL A 23 15.54 6.39 -2.90
C VAL A 23 16.83 7.14 -2.57
N PHE A 24 17.24 7.17 -1.30
CA PHE A 24 18.39 7.97 -0.86
C PHE A 24 19.73 7.23 -0.91
N THR A 25 19.75 5.90 -1.01
CA THR A 25 21.01 5.14 -1.03
C THR A 25 21.79 5.29 -2.33
N THR A 26 23.11 5.39 -2.22
CA THR A 26 24.08 5.23 -3.31
C THR A 26 24.75 3.85 -3.29
N ASN A 27 24.56 3.08 -2.23
CA ASN A 27 25.19 1.78 -2.04
C ASN A 27 24.25 0.64 -2.48
N VAL A 28 24.76 -0.22 -3.38
CA VAL A 28 24.04 -1.37 -3.94
C VAL A 28 23.59 -2.36 -2.86
N THR A 29 24.41 -2.60 -1.83
CA THR A 29 24.06 -3.50 -0.72
C THR A 29 22.85 -3.00 0.05
N VAL A 30 22.82 -1.70 0.36
CA VAL A 30 21.69 -1.06 1.05
C VAL A 30 20.42 -1.10 0.19
N PHE A 31 20.57 -0.96 -1.13
CA PHE A 31 19.45 -1.10 -2.06
C PHE A 31 18.84 -2.51 -2.03
N TRP A 32 19.66 -3.56 -2.00
CA TRP A 32 19.17 -4.93 -1.85
C TRP A 32 18.49 -5.18 -0.51
N ILE A 33 19.03 -4.63 0.58
CA ILE A 33 18.40 -4.70 1.91
C ILE A 33 17.01 -4.04 1.88
N ALA A 34 16.90 -2.87 1.25
CA ALA A 34 15.61 -2.20 1.07
C ALA A 34 14.62 -3.06 0.27
N GLY A 35 15.07 -3.73 -0.80
CA GLY A 35 14.24 -4.66 -1.57
C GLY A 35 13.71 -5.83 -0.73
N ILE A 36 14.55 -6.42 0.13
CA ILE A 36 14.14 -7.48 1.06
C ILE A 36 13.08 -6.97 2.05
N LEU A 37 13.29 -5.79 2.62
CA LEU A 37 12.33 -5.17 3.54
C LEU A 37 10.99 -4.89 2.85
N ILE A 38 11.01 -4.41 1.60
CA ILE A 38 9.80 -4.20 0.81
C ILE A 38 9.03 -5.52 0.63
N GLY A 39 9.73 -6.59 0.25
CA GLY A 39 9.13 -7.92 0.09
C GLY A 39 8.51 -8.45 1.39
N LEU A 40 9.24 -8.30 2.50
CA LEU A 40 8.80 -8.74 3.82
C LEU A 40 7.55 -7.99 4.30
N CYS A 41 7.49 -6.67 4.11
CA CYS A 41 6.34 -5.86 4.52
C CYS A 41 5.15 -5.99 3.58
N SER A 42 5.37 -6.27 2.29
CA SER A 42 4.29 -6.36 1.30
C SER A 42 3.35 -7.55 1.54
N GLY A 43 3.87 -8.69 1.99
CA GLY A 43 3.05 -9.89 2.24
C GLY A 43 1.95 -9.66 3.30
N PRO A 44 2.31 -9.28 4.55
CA PRO A 44 1.35 -8.96 5.60
C PRO A 44 0.40 -7.83 5.22
N ASN A 45 0.89 -6.82 4.49
CA ASN A 45 0.07 -5.72 4.00
C ASN A 45 -1.06 -6.21 3.08
N GLN A 46 -0.73 -7.06 2.11
CA GLN A 46 -1.71 -7.60 1.15
C GLN A 46 -2.72 -8.54 1.82
N ALA A 47 -2.27 -9.43 2.71
CA ALA A 47 -3.15 -10.35 3.41
C ALA A 47 -4.10 -9.62 4.38
N SER A 48 -3.57 -8.67 5.15
CA SER A 48 -4.36 -7.90 6.12
C SER A 48 -5.36 -6.97 5.45
N SER A 49 -4.99 -6.36 4.30
CA SER A 49 -5.91 -5.51 3.52
C SER A 49 -7.13 -6.29 3.02
N ARG A 50 -6.92 -7.49 2.47
CA ARG A 50 -8.03 -8.36 2.03
C ARG A 50 -8.91 -8.81 3.19
N SER A 51 -8.31 -9.18 4.31
CA SER A 51 -9.04 -9.58 5.52
C SER A 51 -9.86 -8.42 6.10
N LEU A 52 -9.27 -7.23 6.19
CA LEU A 52 -9.94 -6.03 6.72
C LEU A 52 -11.11 -5.62 5.82
N MET A 53 -10.91 -5.62 4.50
CA MET A 53 -11.96 -5.34 3.52
C MET A 53 -13.14 -6.31 3.63
N SER A 54 -12.86 -7.62 3.75
CA SER A 54 -13.91 -8.64 3.92
C SER A 54 -14.75 -8.40 5.18
N ARG A 55 -14.12 -7.95 6.27
CA ARG A 55 -14.80 -7.63 7.54
C ARG A 55 -15.70 -6.40 7.47
N PHE A 56 -15.44 -5.47 6.55
CA PHE A 56 -16.25 -4.26 6.35
C PHE A 56 -17.32 -4.42 5.28
N THR A 57 -17.35 -5.57 4.61
CA THR A 57 -18.23 -5.79 3.48
C THR A 57 -19.53 -6.47 3.94
N PRO A 58 -20.71 -5.89 3.69
CA PRO A 58 -22.00 -6.54 3.92
C PRO A 58 -22.09 -7.89 3.19
N LYS A 59 -22.73 -8.88 3.81
CA LYS A 59 -22.76 -10.27 3.28
C LYS A 59 -23.41 -10.37 1.90
N ASP A 60 -24.44 -9.57 1.65
CA ASP A 60 -25.18 -9.49 0.40
C ASP A 60 -24.42 -8.72 -0.70
N LYS A 61 -23.39 -7.94 -0.32
CA LYS A 61 -22.58 -7.10 -1.22
C LYS A 61 -21.15 -7.60 -1.43
N GLN A 62 -20.80 -8.79 -0.94
CA GLN A 62 -19.43 -9.33 -1.03
C GLN A 62 -18.87 -9.31 -2.45
N ASN A 63 -19.62 -9.81 -3.43
CA ASN A 63 -19.14 -9.86 -4.81
C ASN A 63 -18.86 -8.48 -5.40
N GLU A 64 -19.67 -7.48 -5.07
CA GLU A 64 -19.53 -6.11 -5.58
C GLU A 64 -18.26 -5.45 -5.02
N PHE A 65 -18.06 -5.52 -3.70
CA PHE A 65 -16.88 -5.00 -3.03
C PHE A 65 -15.59 -5.72 -3.45
N PHE A 66 -15.61 -7.05 -3.56
CA PHE A 66 -14.44 -7.80 -4.04
C PHE A 66 -14.13 -7.50 -5.51
N GLY A 67 -15.16 -7.24 -6.33
CA GLY A 67 -15.03 -6.72 -7.68
C GLY A 67 -14.32 -5.37 -7.71
N PHE A 68 -14.77 -4.39 -6.91
CA PHE A 68 -14.12 -3.08 -6.79
C PHE A 68 -12.69 -3.16 -6.25
N PHE A 69 -12.43 -4.03 -5.26
CA PHE A 69 -11.08 -4.25 -4.73
C PHE A 69 -10.13 -4.79 -5.80
N ALA A 70 -10.57 -5.80 -6.57
CA ALA A 70 -9.78 -6.38 -7.66
C ALA A 70 -9.57 -5.37 -8.81
N PHE A 71 -10.60 -4.61 -9.17
CA PHE A 71 -10.52 -3.54 -10.17
C PHE A 71 -9.53 -2.45 -9.77
N SER A 72 -9.62 -1.96 -8.53
CA SER A 72 -8.72 -0.95 -7.99
C SER A 72 -7.26 -1.43 -7.97
N GLY A 73 -7.03 -2.71 -7.65
CA GLY A 73 -5.72 -3.33 -7.74
C GLY A 73 -5.17 -3.36 -9.17
N LYS A 74 -6.01 -3.66 -10.17
CA LYS A 74 -5.60 -3.61 -11.58
C LYS A 74 -5.33 -2.19 -12.07
N ALA A 75 -6.17 -1.23 -11.67
CA ALA A 75 -6.00 0.17 -12.03
C ALA A 75 -4.67 0.73 -11.48
N THR A 76 -4.37 0.46 -10.21
CA THR A 76 -3.11 0.90 -9.58
C THR A 76 -1.88 0.20 -10.17
N ALA A 77 -1.99 -1.06 -10.61
CA ALA A 77 -0.92 -1.76 -11.32
C ALA A 77 -0.55 -1.11 -12.67
N PHE A 78 -1.46 -0.35 -13.28
CA PHE A 78 -1.17 0.46 -14.47
C PHE A 78 -0.67 1.87 -14.10
N ILE A 79 -1.37 2.55 -13.18
CA ILE A 79 -1.06 3.94 -12.78
C ILE A 79 0.33 4.04 -12.14
N GLY A 80 0.72 3.08 -11.29
CA GLY A 80 2.00 3.10 -10.59
C GLY A 80 3.21 3.16 -11.54
N PRO A 81 3.40 2.17 -12.43
CA PRO A 81 4.45 2.20 -13.44
C PRO A 81 4.36 3.38 -14.39
N MET A 82 3.15 3.82 -14.76
CA MET A 82 2.96 4.98 -15.63
C MET A 82 3.50 6.26 -14.98
N LEU A 83 3.14 6.53 -13.71
CA LEU A 83 3.65 7.69 -12.97
C LEU A 83 5.16 7.62 -12.77
N LEU A 84 5.69 6.44 -12.42
CA LEU A 84 7.13 6.23 -12.32
C LEU A 84 7.82 6.57 -13.64
N GLY A 85 7.32 6.07 -14.77
CA GLY A 85 7.90 6.33 -16.09
C GLY A 85 7.88 7.81 -16.48
N ILE A 86 6.76 8.50 -16.24
CA ILE A 86 6.62 9.94 -16.49
C ILE A 86 7.64 10.71 -15.65
N LEU A 87 7.71 10.45 -14.34
CA LEU A 87 8.60 11.19 -13.45
C LEU A 87 10.07 10.86 -13.71
N THR A 88 10.42 9.61 -14.02
CA THR A 88 11.79 9.25 -14.44
C THR A 88 12.19 10.03 -15.70
N ARG A 89 11.28 10.18 -16.67
CA ARG A 89 11.52 10.92 -17.91
C ARG A 89 11.71 12.41 -17.66
N GLU A 90 10.82 13.04 -16.89
CA GLU A 90 10.85 14.48 -16.64
C GLU A 90 12.03 14.91 -15.74
N PHE A 91 12.35 14.11 -14.70
CA PHE A 91 13.46 14.42 -13.79
C PHE A 91 14.81 13.84 -14.23
N GLY A 92 14.84 13.05 -15.30
CA GLY A 92 16.06 12.41 -15.83
C GLY A 92 16.76 11.46 -14.85
N SER A 93 16.08 11.04 -13.78
CA SER A 93 16.67 10.24 -12.71
C SER A 93 15.67 9.24 -12.15
N GLN A 94 16.07 7.97 -12.20
CA GLN A 94 15.30 6.83 -11.69
C GLN A 94 14.94 6.97 -10.20
N ARG A 95 15.77 7.66 -9.41
CA ARG A 95 15.50 7.89 -7.98
C ARG A 95 14.25 8.73 -7.77
N TYR A 96 14.09 9.80 -8.53
CA TYR A 96 12.88 10.63 -8.47
C TYR A 96 11.66 9.90 -9.02
N GLY A 97 11.85 9.03 -10.01
CA GLY A 97 10.83 8.09 -10.46
C GLY A 97 10.34 7.16 -9.34
N VAL A 98 11.24 6.54 -8.58
CA VAL A 98 10.89 5.65 -7.46
C VAL A 98 10.28 6.42 -6.28
N ALA A 99 10.61 7.70 -6.10
CA ALA A 99 10.05 8.54 -5.03
C ALA A 99 8.51 8.66 -5.10
N ILE A 100 7.89 8.48 -6.28
CA ILE A 100 6.42 8.46 -6.38
C ILE A 100 5.79 7.31 -5.59
N VAL A 101 6.49 6.17 -5.51
CA VAL A 101 6.01 5.00 -4.77
C VAL A 101 5.92 5.36 -3.28
N LEU A 102 6.90 6.09 -2.76
CA LEU A 102 6.89 6.60 -1.39
C LEU A 102 5.69 7.53 -1.15
N VAL A 103 5.41 8.44 -2.09
CA VAL A 103 4.25 9.35 -2.01
C VAL A 103 2.93 8.58 -1.99
N LEU A 104 2.77 7.57 -2.86
CA LEU A 104 1.55 6.75 -2.92
C LEU A 104 1.34 5.94 -1.64
N ILE A 105 2.40 5.38 -1.05
CA ILE A 105 2.31 4.64 0.22
C ILE A 105 1.94 5.59 1.37
N LEU A 106 2.54 6.80 1.42
CA LEU A 106 2.19 7.82 2.42
C LEU A 106 0.72 8.24 2.32
N ALA A 107 0.23 8.47 1.10
CA ALA A 107 -1.18 8.79 0.86
C ALA A 107 -2.10 7.64 1.34
N GLY A 108 -1.77 6.40 1.00
CA GLY A 108 -2.52 5.22 1.46
C GLY A 108 -2.53 5.07 2.99
N ALA A 109 -1.38 5.27 3.64
CA ALA A 109 -1.26 5.23 5.10
C ALA A 109 -2.11 6.31 5.77
N TYR A 110 -2.11 7.54 5.24
CA TYR A 110 -2.91 8.66 5.73
C TYR A 110 -4.41 8.41 5.61
N VAL A 111 -4.87 7.91 4.45
CA VAL A 111 -6.28 7.57 4.21
C VAL A 111 -6.74 6.50 5.21
N LEU A 112 -5.96 5.42 5.37
CA LEU A 112 -6.31 4.35 6.29
C LEU A 112 -6.27 4.79 7.76
N HIS A 113 -5.40 5.73 8.12
CA HIS A 113 -5.31 6.25 9.48
C HIS A 113 -6.64 6.89 9.90
N SER A 114 -7.25 7.64 8.97
CA SER A 114 -8.50 8.38 9.16
C SER A 114 -9.75 7.49 9.24
N LEU A 115 -9.64 6.19 8.92
CA LEU A 115 -10.77 5.25 8.93
C LEU A 115 -11.13 4.80 10.36
N ASP A 116 -12.38 4.97 10.78
CA ASP A 116 -12.89 4.36 12.01
C ASP A 116 -13.33 2.91 11.78
N GLU A 117 -12.56 1.95 12.31
CA GLU A 117 -12.85 0.52 12.19
C GLU A 117 -14.16 0.12 12.89
N LYS A 118 -14.52 0.78 14.00
CA LYS A 118 -15.74 0.41 14.73
C LYS A 118 -16.99 0.82 13.96
N ALA A 119 -17.01 2.05 13.45
CA ALA A 119 -18.10 2.55 12.62
C ALA A 119 -18.26 1.71 11.35
N ALA A 120 -17.16 1.36 10.68
CA ALA A 120 -17.20 0.54 9.46
C ALA A 120 -17.72 -0.89 9.70
N VAL A 121 -17.40 -1.50 10.85
CA VAL A 121 -17.95 -2.82 11.20
C VAL A 121 -19.43 -2.74 11.53
N ASP A 122 -19.87 -1.67 12.18
CA ASP A 122 -21.28 -1.50 12.54
C ASP A 122 -22.17 -1.33 11.30
N ASP A 123 -21.73 -0.48 10.37
CA ASP A 123 -22.38 -0.27 9.07
C ASP A 123 -22.47 -1.56 8.24
N SER A 124 -21.45 -2.44 8.31
CA SER A 124 -21.48 -3.72 7.60
C SER A 124 -22.50 -4.74 8.13
N LYS A 125 -23.02 -4.51 9.34
CA LYS A 125 -24.03 -5.38 9.99
C LYS A 125 -25.45 -4.84 9.86
N ALA A 126 -25.60 -3.56 9.54
CA ALA A 126 -26.88 -2.89 9.28
C ALA A 126 -27.48 -3.36 7.95
#